data_AF-A0A2E5QGV3-F1
#
_entry.id   AF-A0A2E5QGV3-F1
#
_cell.length_a   1.000
_cell.length_b   1.000
_cell.length_c   1.000
_cell.angle_alpha   90.00
_cell.angle_beta   90.00
_cell.angle_gamma   90.00
#
_symmetry.space_group_name_H-M   'P 1'
#
loop_
_entity.id
_entity.type
_entity.pdbx_description
1 polymer ?
#
loop_
_entity_poly.entity_id
_entity_poly.type
_entity_poly.pdbx_seq_one_letter_code
_entity_poly.pdbx_strand_id
1 'polypeptide(L)'
;MANKVAALVYKQAKMYENINQRGPTKIYFNGGTIPGNKNIVYMEWEDETIKSPYRSGNDIPKNILDIGSEVRELIIDQYIEFFELLSEEKYKKFKNR
;
A
#
# COMPACT_ATOMS: atom_id res chain seq x y z
N MET A 1 -14.04 2.02 -12.73
CA MET A 1 -13.47 3.12 -11.89
C MET A 1 -12.35 2.56 -11.02
N ALA A 2 -12.64 1.64 -10.09
CA ALA A 2 -11.63 1.03 -9.21
C ALA A 2 -10.54 0.23 -9.94
N ASN A 3 -10.87 -0.45 -11.04
CA ASN A 3 -9.89 -1.16 -11.87
C ASN A 3 -8.80 -0.24 -12.45
N LYS A 4 -9.16 1.00 -12.83
CA LYS A 4 -8.20 2.00 -13.32
C LYS A 4 -7.27 2.45 -12.19
N VAL A 5 -7.83 2.74 -11.02
CA VAL A 5 -7.06 3.11 -9.82
C VAL A 5 -6.14 1.96 -9.41
N ALA A 6 -6.64 0.72 -9.37
CA ALA A 6 -5.85 -0.47 -9.05
C ALA A 6 -4.66 -0.64 -10.01
N ALA A 7 -4.85 -0.42 -11.32
CA ALA A 7 -3.76 -0.49 -12.30
C ALA A 7 -2.68 0.60 -12.08
N LEU A 8 -3.10 1.83 -11.75
CA LEU A 8 -2.18 2.93 -11.45
C LEU A 8 -1.40 2.68 -10.15
N VAL A 9 -2.11 2.28 -9.09
CA VAL A 9 -1.51 1.93 -7.80
C VAL A 9 -0.54 0.75 -7.95
N TYR A 10 -0.89 -0.25 -8.78
CA TYR A 10 0.02 -1.36 -9.10
C TYR A 10 1.30 -0.89 -9.77
N LYS A 11 1.19 -0.04 -10.78
CA LYS A 11 2.35 0.54 -11.44
C LYS A 11 3.23 1.30 -10.44
N GLN A 12 2.62 2.11 -9.58
CA GLN A 12 3.35 2.89 -8.57
C GLN A 12 4.05 1.99 -7.55
N ALA A 13 3.34 0.99 -7.03
CA ALA A 13 3.84 0.02 -6.07
C ALA A 13 5.06 -0.74 -6.59
N LYS A 14 5.01 -1.21 -7.85
CA LYS A 14 6.17 -1.86 -8.49
C LYS A 14 7.36 -0.93 -8.67
N MET A 15 7.13 0.35 -8.92
CA MET A 15 8.23 1.31 -8.95
C MET A 15 8.85 1.52 -7.57
N TYR A 16 8.04 1.54 -6.50
CA TYR A 16 8.56 1.61 -5.12
C TYR A 16 9.35 0.35 -4.73
N GLU A 17 8.89 -0.85 -5.12
CA GLU A 17 9.63 -2.10 -4.94
C GLU A 17 10.98 -2.07 -5.64
N ASN A 18 11.03 -1.63 -6.90
CA ASN A 18 12.26 -1.59 -7.71
C ASN A 18 13.36 -0.69 -7.14
N ILE A 19 13.00 0.30 -6.31
CA ILE A 19 13.95 1.20 -5.63
C ILE A 19 14.13 0.83 -4.15
N ASN A 20 13.63 -0.33 -3.72
CA ASN A 20 13.66 -0.79 -2.32
C ASN A 20 13.03 0.19 -1.32
N GLN A 21 12.07 1.00 -1.78
CA GLN A 21 11.36 1.94 -0.90
C GLN A 21 10.22 1.24 -0.16
N ARG A 22 9.66 0.17 -0.72
CA ARG A 22 8.67 -0.73 -0.10
C ARG A 22 9.06 -2.18 -0.34
N GLY A 23 8.67 -3.04 0.61
CA GLY A 23 8.67 -4.48 0.43
C GLY A 23 7.63 -4.95 -0.60
N PRO A 24 7.49 -6.26 -0.81
CA PRO A 24 6.55 -6.84 -1.76
C PRO A 24 5.11 -6.36 -1.51
N THR A 25 4.46 -5.89 -2.56
CA THR A 25 3.11 -5.35 -2.50
C THR A 25 2.05 -6.34 -3.00
N LYS A 26 0.87 -6.29 -2.38
CA LYS A 26 -0.36 -6.96 -2.84
C LYS A 26 -1.42 -5.90 -3.09
N ILE A 27 -2.10 -6.01 -4.23
CA ILE A 27 -3.13 -5.07 -4.63
C ILE A 27 -4.37 -5.85 -5.04
N TYR A 28 -5.49 -5.48 -4.46
CA TYR A 28 -6.79 -6.06 -4.73
C TYR A 28 -7.84 -4.96 -4.62
N PHE A 29 -8.98 -5.17 -5.26
CA PHE A 29 -10.03 -4.16 -5.31
C PHE A 29 -11.38 -4.83 -5.46
N ASN A 30 -12.43 -4.08 -5.14
CA ASN A 30 -13.77 -4.58 -5.21
C ASN A 30 -14.58 -3.82 -6.28
N GLY A 31 -15.20 -4.56 -7.19
CA GLY A 31 -15.82 -4.02 -8.41
C GLY A 31 -17.22 -3.42 -8.19
N GLY A 32 -17.77 -2.77 -9.22
CA GLY A 32 -19.09 -2.14 -9.15
C GLY A 32 -20.28 -3.11 -9.09
N THR A 33 -20.06 -4.39 -9.39
CA THR A 33 -21.12 -5.41 -9.51
C THR A 33 -21.25 -6.32 -8.30
N ILE A 34 -20.49 -6.10 -7.22
CA ILE A 34 -20.52 -6.94 -6.02
C ILE A 34 -21.25 -6.25 -4.86
N PRO A 35 -21.80 -7.00 -3.87
CA PRO A 35 -22.35 -6.41 -2.65
C PRO A 35 -21.33 -5.65 -1.81
N GLY A 36 -21.79 -4.76 -0.93
CA GLY A 36 -20.96 -3.99 0.01
C GLY A 36 -20.53 -2.60 -0.51
N ASN A 37 -19.59 -1.98 0.21
CA ASN A 37 -19.01 -0.69 -0.19
C ASN A 37 -18.13 -0.88 -1.41
N LYS A 38 -18.55 -0.35 -2.57
CA LYS A 38 -17.92 -0.59 -3.88
C LYS A 38 -16.77 0.35 -4.15
N ASN A 39 -15.94 -0.04 -5.11
CA ASN A 39 -14.86 0.77 -5.68
C ASN A 39 -13.73 1.12 -4.71
N ILE A 40 -13.46 0.25 -3.75
CA ILE A 40 -12.33 0.33 -2.83
C ILE A 40 -11.15 -0.43 -3.45
N VAL A 41 -9.99 0.20 -3.42
CA VAL A 41 -8.70 -0.39 -3.80
C VAL A 41 -7.86 -0.52 -2.54
N TYR A 42 -7.29 -1.69 -2.34
CA TYR A 42 -6.40 -2.00 -1.24
C TYR A 42 -4.98 -2.19 -1.77
N MET A 43 -4.02 -1.60 -1.08
CA MET A 43 -2.60 -1.84 -1.29
C MET A 43 -1.99 -2.20 0.06
N GLU A 44 -1.46 -3.40 0.14
CA GLU A 44 -0.79 -3.93 1.33
C GLU A 44 0.68 -4.16 1.02
N TRP A 45 1.54 -3.88 2.00
CA TRP A 45 2.92 -4.31 1.98
C TRP A 45 3.38 -4.58 3.41
N GLU A 46 4.38 -5.43 3.54
CA GLU A 46 5.06 -5.71 4.79
C GLU A 46 6.36 -4.91 4.85
N ASP A 47 6.68 -4.36 6.01
CA ASP A 47 7.95 -3.70 6.29
C ASP A 47 8.36 -4.00 7.74
N GLU A 48 9.66 -4.14 7.98
CA GLU A 48 10.21 -4.35 9.32
C GLU A 48 10.12 -3.07 10.16
N THR A 49 10.13 -1.90 9.52
CA THR A 49 10.16 -0.61 10.20
C THR A 49 9.27 0.43 9.51
N ILE A 50 8.50 1.18 10.30
CA ILE A 50 7.74 2.32 9.79
C ILE A 50 8.70 3.52 9.66
N LYS A 51 8.97 3.94 8.42
CA LYS A 51 9.82 5.08 8.11
C LYS A 51 8.98 6.27 7.66
N SER A 52 9.31 7.46 8.15
CA SER A 52 8.65 8.70 7.68
C SER A 52 8.88 8.89 6.17
N PRO A 53 7.84 9.23 5.39
CA PRO A 53 7.98 9.67 4.00
C PRO A 53 8.82 10.95 3.85
N TYR A 54 8.91 11.78 4.89
CA TYR A 54 9.63 13.05 4.90
C TYR A 54 11.03 12.96 5.52
N ARG A 55 11.53 11.75 5.79
CA ARG A 55 12.89 11.57 6.32
C ARG A 55 13.94 12.07 5.31
N SER A 56 15.07 12.56 5.83
CA SER A 56 16.22 12.93 5.00
C SER A 56 16.71 11.73 4.17
N GLY A 57 17.07 11.96 2.91
CA GLY A 57 17.56 10.93 1.99
C GLY A 57 16.48 9.99 1.42
N ASN A 58 15.18 10.32 1.59
CA ASN A 58 14.11 9.60 0.89
C ASN A 58 13.89 10.18 -0.51
N ASP A 59 14.80 9.88 -1.43
CA ASP A 59 14.75 10.36 -2.80
C ASP A 59 13.81 9.50 -3.65
N ILE A 60 12.54 9.89 -3.71
CA ILE A 60 11.54 9.23 -4.56
C ILE A 60 11.61 9.86 -5.96
N PRO A 61 11.87 9.07 -7.02
CA PRO A 61 11.85 9.56 -8.39
C PRO A 61 10.53 10.23 -8.77
N LYS A 62 10.61 11.37 -9.48
CA LYS A 62 9.45 12.20 -9.83
C LYS A 62 8.35 11.43 -10.57
N ASN A 63 8.72 10.55 -11.49
CA ASN A 63 7.76 9.74 -12.24
C ASN A 63 6.90 8.84 -11.35
N ILE A 64 7.38 8.43 -10.17
CA ILE A 64 6.59 7.68 -9.19
C ILE A 64 5.59 8.60 -8.47
N LEU A 65 6.01 9.83 -8.16
CA LEU A 65 5.16 10.85 -7.54
C LEU A 65 4.06 11.33 -8.50
N ASP A 66 4.36 11.42 -9.80
CA ASP A 66 3.41 11.80 -10.85
C ASP A 66 2.25 10.79 -10.93
N ILE A 67 2.53 9.48 -10.89
CA ILE A 67 1.48 8.44 -10.82
C ILE A 67 0.63 8.61 -9.56
N GLY A 68 1.26 8.94 -8.43
CA GLY A 68 0.52 9.22 -7.19
C GLY A 68 -0.40 10.43 -7.31
N SER A 69 -0.03 11.43 -8.10
CA SER A 69 -0.88 12.57 -8.42
C SER A 69 -2.07 12.16 -9.28
N GLU A 70 -1.85 11.34 -10.31
CA GLU A 70 -2.94 10.78 -11.12
C GLU A 70 -3.93 9.96 -10.30
N VAL A 71 -3.45 9.17 -9.33
CA VAL A 71 -4.32 8.42 -8.42
C VAL A 71 -5.16 9.35 -7.55
N ARG A 72 -4.58 10.44 -7.02
CA ARG A 72 -5.28 11.40 -6.15
C ARG A 72 -6.48 12.06 -6.84
N GLU A 73 -6.40 12.32 -8.14
CA GLU A 73 -7.53 12.87 -8.92
C GLU A 73 -8.70 11.89 -9.09
N LEU A 74 -8.51 10.61 -8.78
CA LEU A 74 -9.49 9.54 -9.00
C LEU A 74 -10.11 9.00 -7.71
N ILE A 75 -9.61 9.42 -6.54
CA ILE A 75 -10.08 8.94 -5.23
C ILE A 75 -10.84 10.04 -4.48
N ILE A 76 -11.80 9.62 -3.66
CA ILE A 76 -12.59 10.52 -2.82
C ILE A 76 -11.95 10.65 -1.42
N ASP A 77 -11.36 9.56 -0.92
CA ASP A 77 -10.73 9.48 0.39
C ASP A 77 -9.67 8.37 0.40
N GLN A 78 -8.73 8.45 1.35
CA GLN A 78 -7.75 7.41 1.63
C GLN A 78 -7.32 7.43 3.10
N TYR A 79 -7.06 6.25 3.64
CA TYR A 79 -6.44 6.06 4.95
C TYR A 79 -5.44 4.91 4.90
N ILE A 80 -4.62 4.80 5.93
CA ILE A 80 -3.67 3.71 6.10
C ILE A 80 -3.90 3.06 7.46
N GLU A 81 -3.91 1.73 7.47
CA GLU A 81 -3.98 0.93 8.68
C GLU A 81 -2.63 0.25 8.91
N PHE A 82 -2.26 0.12 10.18
CA PHE A 82 -1.05 -0.58 10.59
C PHE A 82 -1.46 -1.83 11.37
N PHE A 83 -1.05 -2.98 10.86
CA PHE A 83 -1.24 -4.26 11.51
C PHE A 83 0.13 -4.85 11.84
N GLU A 84 0.20 -5.50 13.00
CA GLU A 84 1.39 -6.25 13.38
C GLU A 84 1.21 -7.72 12.98
N LEU A 85 2.13 -8.24 12.18
CA LEU A 85 2.15 -9.67 11.88
C LEU A 85 2.53 -10.47 13.13
N LEU A 86 1.71 -11.47 13.45
CA LEU A 86 2.00 -12.46 14.46
C LEU A 86 3.06 -13.43 13.91
N SER A 87 4.33 -13.11 14.15
CA SER A 87 5.43 -14.04 13.88
C SER A 87 5.41 -15.23 14.84
N GLU A 88 6.09 -16.32 14.47
CA GLU A 88 6.24 -17.51 15.32
C GLU A 88 6.84 -17.17 16.69
N GLU A 89 7.82 -16.25 16.73
CA GLU A 89 8.42 -15.75 17.96
C GLU A 89 7.38 -15.03 18.84
N LYS A 90 6.59 -14.13 18.24
CA LYS A 90 5.52 -13.41 18.94
C LYS A 90 4.44 -14.37 19.43
N TYR A 91 4.06 -15.35 18.62
CA TYR A 91 3.13 -16.40 19.04
C TYR A 91 3.65 -17.16 20.26
N LYS A 92 4.90 -17.64 20.25
CA LYS A 92 5.52 -18.32 21.40
C LYS A 92 5.57 -17.43 22.63
N LYS A 93 5.89 -16.14 22.45
CA LYS A 93 5.91 -15.15 23.53
C LYS A 93 4.52 -14.89 24.12
N PHE A 94 3.49 -14.75 23.29
CA PHE A 94 2.12 -14.45 23.73
C PHE A 94 1.42 -15.66 24.32
N LYS A 95 1.70 -16.87 23.82
CA LYS A 95 1.15 -18.12 24.35
C LYS A 95 1.54 -18.38 25.80
N ASN A 96 2.72 -17.91 26.21
CA ASN A 96 3.30 -18.13 27.55
C ASN A 96 3.17 -16.90 28.46
N ARG A 97 2.38 -15.90 28.07
CA ARG A 97 2.01 -14.74 28.88
C ARG A 97 0.64 -14.96 29.53
#